data_AF-A0A1Y2ANA6-F1
#
_entry.id   AF-A0A1Y2ANA6-F1
#
_cell.length_a   1.000
_cell.length_b   1.000
_cell.length_c   1.000
_cell.angle_alpha   90.00
_cell.angle_beta   90.00
_cell.angle_gamma   90.00
#
_symmetry.space_group_name_H-M   'P 1'
#
loop_
_entity.id
_entity.type
_entity.pdbx_description
1 polymer ?
#
loop_
_entity_poly.entity_id
_entity_poly.type
_entity_poly.pdbx_seq_one_letter_code
_entity_poly.pdbx_strand_id
1 'polypeptide(L)'
;MSSPGEMTEADPLDLTSLDSDSLFQALTAVERAIPTLLLHTKPILANLSHPAPLRSVSSRDAVEEEQRGIRAREAVEQYMNLLDKIQFVLRQTVYYLHETRVSPNTLRPPPVDAVPTPFASTLPDASQEPELGLYGRRIEAGTLKEMTEVLRRMKRDDEVQESEQLPPSSDQGDG
;
A
#
# COMPACT_ATOMS: atom_id res chain seq x y z
N MET A 1 42.40 -9.20 -14.21
CA MET A 1 41.40 -10.12 -14.79
C MET A 1 40.12 -9.33 -14.88
N SER A 2 39.75 -8.91 -16.09
CA SER A 2 38.57 -8.08 -16.34
C SER A 2 37.36 -9.01 -16.51
N SER A 3 36.32 -8.82 -15.69
CA SER A 3 35.01 -9.45 -15.91
C SER A 3 34.24 -8.66 -16.97
N PRO A 4 33.84 -9.27 -18.09
CA PRO A 4 32.90 -8.68 -19.04
C PRO A 4 31.49 -9.16 -18.68
N GLY A 5 30.55 -8.25 -18.39
CA GLY A 5 29.15 -8.68 -18.22
C GLY A 5 28.21 -7.82 -17.39
N GLU A 6 28.52 -6.56 -17.07
CA GLU A 6 27.45 -5.64 -16.65
C GLU A 6 26.81 -5.07 -17.92
N MET A 7 25.81 -5.78 -18.44
CA MET A 7 24.78 -5.15 -19.25
C MET A 7 24.33 -3.94 -18.44
N THR A 8 24.55 -2.74 -18.98
CA THR A 8 24.11 -1.47 -18.39
C THR A 8 22.59 -1.47 -18.41
N GLU A 9 22.00 -2.18 -17.45
CA GLU A 9 20.57 -2.14 -17.16
C GLU A 9 20.31 -0.68 -16.81
N ALA A 10 19.67 0.03 -17.74
CA ALA A 10 19.46 1.47 -17.65
C ALA A 10 18.89 1.76 -16.26
N ASP A 11 19.55 2.66 -15.52
CA ASP A 11 19.09 3.00 -14.17
C ASP A 11 17.63 3.47 -14.30
N PRO A 12 16.68 2.84 -13.60
CA PRO A 12 15.27 3.19 -13.72
C PRO A 12 14.96 4.63 -13.27
N LEU A 13 15.92 5.34 -12.66
CA LEU A 13 15.84 6.76 -12.31
C LEU A 13 16.44 7.70 -13.38
N ASP A 14 17.11 7.18 -14.41
CA ASP A 14 17.65 7.98 -15.51
C ASP A 14 16.54 8.28 -16.52
N LEU A 15 16.05 9.53 -16.51
CA LEU A 15 15.01 9.98 -17.42
C LEU A 15 15.52 10.09 -18.86
N THR A 16 15.00 9.25 -19.77
CA THR A 16 15.30 9.31 -21.20
C THR A 16 14.42 10.31 -21.96
N SER A 17 13.23 10.63 -21.44
CA SER A 17 12.23 11.49 -22.08
C SER A 17 11.28 12.12 -21.04
N LEU A 18 10.70 13.27 -21.40
CA LEU A 18 9.79 14.07 -20.57
C LEU A 18 8.31 13.88 -21.01
N ASP A 19 7.88 12.63 -21.11
CA ASP A 19 6.51 12.22 -21.38
C ASP A 19 5.85 11.64 -20.11
N SER A 20 4.51 11.59 -20.08
CA SER A 20 3.76 11.12 -18.92
C SER A 20 4.10 9.70 -18.49
N ASP A 21 4.36 8.82 -19.45
CA ASP A 21 4.58 7.40 -19.20
C ASP A 21 5.99 7.18 -18.63
N SER A 22 7.01 7.83 -19.20
CA SER A 22 8.37 7.88 -18.65
C SER A 22 8.39 8.45 -17.23
N LEU A 23 7.71 9.58 -16.98
CA LEU A 23 7.63 10.18 -15.65
C LEU A 23 6.91 9.28 -14.64
N PHE A 24 5.82 8.62 -15.04
CA PHE A 24 5.11 7.68 -14.16
C PHE A 24 5.97 6.45 -13.81
N GLN A 25 6.69 5.91 -14.80
CA GLN A 25 7.64 4.82 -14.57
C GLN A 25 8.77 5.25 -13.63
N ALA A 26 9.33 6.45 -13.83
CA ALA A 26 10.36 7.01 -12.96
C ALA A 26 9.85 7.29 -11.55
N LEU A 27 8.61 7.77 -11.36
CA LEU A 27 7.99 7.94 -10.04
C LEU A 27 7.80 6.59 -9.34
N THR A 28 7.40 5.54 -10.07
CA THR A 28 7.30 4.18 -9.53
C THR A 28 8.69 3.66 -9.12
N ALA A 29 9.74 3.99 -9.89
CA ALA A 29 11.12 3.68 -9.54
C ALA A 29 11.60 4.45 -8.30
N VAL A 30 11.22 5.73 -8.16
CA VAL A 30 11.47 6.55 -6.96
C VAL A 30 10.85 5.90 -5.73
N GLU A 31 9.61 5.43 -5.80
CA GLU A 31 8.96 4.75 -4.68
C GLU A 31 9.75 3.51 -4.24
N ARG A 32 10.26 2.73 -5.20
CA ARG A 32 11.11 1.56 -4.92
C ARG A 32 12.51 1.93 -4.43
N ALA A 33 13.01 3.11 -4.79
CA ALA A 33 14.33 3.61 -4.40
C ALA A 33 14.36 4.18 -2.97
N ILE A 34 13.23 4.66 -2.43
CA ILE A 34 13.16 5.23 -1.07
C ILE A 34 13.59 4.21 0.02
N PRO A 35 13.10 2.95 0.03
CA PRO A 35 13.60 1.93 0.96
C PRO A 35 15.11 1.71 0.85
N THR A 36 15.64 1.69 -0.38
CA THR A 36 17.08 1.55 -0.64
C THR A 36 17.87 2.75 -0.10
N LEU A 37 17.35 3.96 -0.28
CA LEU A 37 17.90 5.20 0.29
C LEU A 37 18.02 5.09 1.82
N LEU A 38 16.94 4.63 2.48
CA LEU A 38 16.96 4.42 3.92
C LEU A 38 17.95 3.33 4.34
N LEU A 39 18.17 2.30 3.52
CA LEU A 39 19.13 1.24 3.82
C LEU A 39 20.57 1.78 3.90
N HIS A 40 20.94 2.75 3.06
CA HIS A 40 22.27 3.39 3.13
C HIS A 40 22.50 4.15 4.44
N THR A 41 21.45 4.54 5.18
CA THR A 41 21.61 5.20 6.49
C THR A 41 22.11 4.25 7.58
N LYS A 42 21.88 2.94 7.45
CA LYS A 42 22.25 1.92 8.45
C LYS A 42 23.75 1.93 8.78
N PRO A 43 24.69 1.79 7.83
CA PRO A 43 26.13 1.83 8.13
C PRO A 43 26.59 3.19 8.68
N ILE A 44 25.95 4.29 8.27
CA ILE A 44 26.24 5.64 8.77
C ILE A 44 25.91 5.73 10.25
N LEU A 45 24.69 5.33 10.63
CA LEU A 45 24.24 5.31 12.02
C LEU A 45 25.02 4.29 12.87
N ALA A 46 25.37 3.13 12.30
CA ALA A 46 26.19 2.13 12.99
C ALA A 46 27.58 2.68 13.34
N ASN A 47 28.20 3.47 12.45
CA ASN A 47 29.49 4.11 12.69
C ASN A 47 29.39 5.24 13.72
N LEU A 48 28.32 6.04 13.69
CA LEU A 48 28.11 7.14 14.66
C LEU A 48 27.74 6.64 16.07
N SER A 49 27.02 5.52 16.17
CA SER A 49 26.58 4.95 17.45
C SER A 49 27.69 4.23 18.23
N HIS A 50 28.80 3.90 17.57
CA HIS A 50 29.97 3.28 18.20
C HIS A 50 31.16 4.26 18.14
N PRO A 51 31.16 5.31 18.98
CA PRO A 51 32.32 6.20 19.06
C PRO A 51 33.55 5.38 19.48
N ALA A 52 34.65 5.57 18.77
CA ALA A 52 35.89 4.84 18.98
C ALA A 52 36.33 4.89 20.45
N PRO A 53 36.67 3.74 21.08
CA PRO A 53 37.18 3.75 22.44
C PRO A 53 38.55 4.44 22.46
N LEU A 54 38.63 5.58 23.16
CA LEU A 54 39.83 6.41 23.39
C LEU A 54 41.01 5.68 24.09
N ARG A 55 40.94 4.37 24.33
CA ARG A 55 41.93 3.62 25.10
C ARG A 55 42.24 2.27 24.48
N SER A 56 43.52 2.12 24.11
CA SER A 56 44.20 0.85 23.80
C SER A 56 43.53 0.04 22.69
N VAL A 57 43.65 0.54 21.47
CA VAL A 57 43.26 -0.18 20.26
C VAL A 57 44.22 -1.35 20.06
N SER A 58 43.74 -2.59 20.22
CA SER A 58 44.47 -3.73 19.72
C SER A 58 44.57 -3.61 18.19
N SER A 59 45.63 -4.11 17.54
CA SER A 59 45.81 -3.95 16.08
C SER A 59 44.61 -4.43 15.26
N ARG A 60 43.83 -5.37 15.81
CA ARG A 60 42.59 -5.88 15.23
C ARG A 60 41.43 -4.87 15.29
N ASP A 61 41.27 -4.17 16.41
CA ASP A 61 40.20 -3.18 16.58
C ASP A 61 40.41 -1.96 15.66
N ALA A 62 41.66 -1.60 15.37
CA ALA A 62 42.01 -0.51 14.45
C ALA A 62 41.55 -0.79 13.02
N VAL A 63 41.77 -2.02 12.55
CA VAL A 63 41.39 -2.44 11.18
C VAL A 63 39.87 -2.50 11.05
N GLU A 64 39.15 -2.96 12.08
CA GLU A 64 37.69 -2.97 12.08
C GLU A 64 37.10 -1.56 12.09
N GLU A 65 37.70 -0.62 12.85
CA GLU A 65 37.29 0.78 12.88
C GLU A 65 37.49 1.46 11.50
N GLU A 66 38.67 1.28 10.90
CA GLU A 66 38.97 1.79 9.56
C GLU A 66 37.97 1.26 8.52
N GLN A 67 37.68 -0.05 8.56
CA GLN A 67 36.74 -0.67 7.64
C GLN A 67 35.30 -0.18 7.85
N ARG A 68 34.89 0.12 9.09
CA ARG A 68 33.59 0.74 9.40
C ARG A 68 33.52 2.16 8.87
N GLY A 69 34.58 2.94 9.04
CA GLY A 69 34.70 4.29 8.49
C GLY A 69 34.59 4.32 6.97
N ILE A 70 35.29 3.42 6.28
CA ILE A 70 35.22 3.28 4.81
C ILE A 70 33.78 2.95 4.37
N ARG A 71 33.14 1.94 4.98
CA ARG A 71 31.76 1.56 4.63
C ARG A 71 30.75 2.68 4.91
N ALA A 72 30.93 3.42 6.00
CA ALA A 72 30.08 4.56 6.32
C ALA A 72 30.23 5.67 5.28
N ARG A 73 31.47 5.97 4.85
CA ARG A 73 31.74 6.95 3.80
C ARG A 73 31.13 6.55 2.45
N GLU A 74 31.33 5.30 2.02
CA GLU A 74 30.73 4.77 0.79
C GLU A 74 29.21 4.85 0.84
N ALA A 75 28.61 4.54 1.99
CA ALA A 75 27.16 4.62 2.15
C ALA A 75 26.63 6.07 2.12
N VAL A 76 27.39 7.05 2.63
CA VAL A 76 27.04 8.47 2.47
C VAL A 76 27.04 8.86 1.00
N GLU A 77 28.05 8.44 0.24
CA GLU A 77 28.16 8.74 -1.18
C GLU A 77 26.99 8.13 -1.97
N GLN A 78 26.68 6.86 -1.72
CA GLN A 78 25.54 6.17 -2.33
C GLN A 78 24.21 6.84 -1.94
N TYR A 79 24.04 7.22 -0.67
CA TYR A 79 22.87 7.94 -0.19
C TYR A 79 22.68 9.27 -0.93
N MET A 80 23.73 10.08 -1.04
CA MET A 80 23.65 11.40 -1.69
C MET A 80 23.37 11.27 -3.19
N ASN A 81 24.05 10.35 -3.88
CA ASN A 81 23.82 10.12 -5.31
C ASN A 81 22.37 9.67 -5.58
N LEU A 82 21.84 8.75 -4.77
CA LEU A 82 20.47 8.28 -4.92
C LEU A 82 19.45 9.37 -4.57
N LEU A 83 19.72 10.16 -3.53
CA LEU A 83 18.90 11.30 -3.14
C LEU A 83 18.81 12.33 -4.27
N ASP A 84 19.93 12.67 -4.89
CA ASP A 84 19.97 13.63 -5.99
C ASP A 84 19.17 13.14 -7.21
N LYS A 85 19.26 11.85 -7.55
CA LYS A 85 18.44 11.24 -8.60
C LYS A 85 16.94 11.32 -8.29
N ILE A 86 16.55 10.94 -7.07
CA ILE A 86 15.15 11.05 -6.62
C ILE A 86 14.66 12.49 -6.71
N GLN A 87 15.44 13.44 -6.19
CA GLN A 87 15.09 14.86 -6.23
C GLN A 87 14.97 15.38 -7.67
N PHE A 88 15.86 14.95 -8.55
CA PHE A 88 15.82 15.31 -9.96
C PHE A 88 14.50 14.86 -10.59
N VAL A 89 14.14 13.57 -10.46
CA VAL A 89 12.88 13.03 -11.01
C VAL A 89 11.65 13.77 -10.46
N LEU A 90 11.62 14.03 -9.15
CA LEU A 90 10.51 14.76 -8.52
C LEU A 90 10.40 16.20 -9.07
N ARG A 91 11.53 16.91 -9.22
CA ARG A 91 11.53 18.27 -9.78
C ARG A 91 11.06 18.27 -11.24
N GLN A 92 11.51 17.31 -12.05
CA GLN A 92 11.07 17.18 -13.44
C GLN A 92 9.58 16.88 -13.55
N THR A 93 9.07 16.01 -12.67
CA THR A 93 7.63 15.71 -12.60
C THR A 93 6.82 16.95 -12.25
N VAL A 94 7.24 17.71 -11.23
CA VAL A 94 6.55 18.94 -10.83
C VAL A 94 6.59 19.98 -11.95
N TYR A 95 7.73 20.13 -12.62
CA TYR A 95 7.87 21.01 -13.79
C TYR A 95 6.89 20.63 -14.90
N TYR A 96 6.85 19.34 -15.27
CA TYR A 96 5.93 18.82 -16.29
C TYR A 96 4.45 19.07 -15.92
N LEU A 97 4.06 18.85 -14.66
CA LEU A 97 2.70 19.12 -14.20
C LEU A 97 2.34 20.61 -14.26
N HIS A 98 3.31 21.48 -13.98
CA HIS A 98 3.14 22.94 -14.11
C HIS A 98 2.97 23.37 -15.56
N GLU A 99 3.78 22.80 -16.47
CA GLU A 99 3.74 23.11 -17.90
C GLU A 99 2.43 22.61 -18.54
N THR A 100 1.98 21.41 -18.16
CA THR A 100 0.74 20.80 -18.67
C THR A 100 -0.55 21.38 -18.06
N ARG A 101 -0.45 22.41 -17.21
CA ARG A 101 -1.59 23.12 -16.56
C ARG A 101 -2.59 22.17 -15.88
N VAL A 102 -2.12 21.11 -15.23
CA VAL A 102 -2.98 20.28 -14.39
C VAL A 102 -3.58 21.16 -13.29
N SER A 103 -4.90 21.12 -13.12
CA SER A 103 -5.58 21.95 -12.11
C SER A 103 -4.92 21.72 -10.75
N PRO A 104 -4.46 22.77 -10.05
CA PRO A 104 -3.77 22.62 -8.77
C PRO A 104 -4.65 21.98 -7.67
N ASN A 105 -5.97 21.92 -7.88
CA ASN A 105 -6.89 21.19 -7.02
C ASN A 105 -6.77 19.67 -7.10
N THR A 106 -6.15 19.12 -8.15
CA THR A 106 -5.93 17.66 -8.29
C THR A 106 -4.69 17.19 -7.51
N LEU A 107 -3.81 18.11 -7.10
CA LEU A 107 -2.56 17.82 -6.39
C LEU A 107 -2.59 18.15 -4.90
N ARG A 108 -3.69 18.72 -4.39
CA ARG A 108 -3.84 18.88 -2.94
C ARG A 108 -4.05 17.51 -2.32
N PRO A 109 -3.20 17.07 -1.38
CA PRO A 109 -3.53 15.91 -0.59
C PRO A 109 -4.91 16.15 0.05
N PRO A 110 -5.75 15.11 0.16
CA PRO A 110 -7.01 15.24 0.88
C PRO A 110 -6.71 15.81 2.27
N PRO A 111 -7.58 16.68 2.82
CA PRO A 111 -7.41 17.21 4.16
C PRO A 111 -7.18 16.06 5.15
N VAL A 112 -6.46 16.30 6.24
CA VAL A 112 -6.04 15.24 7.20
C VAL A 112 -7.24 14.45 7.75
N ASP A 113 -8.43 15.05 7.75
CA ASP A 113 -9.70 14.44 8.14
C ASP A 113 -10.38 13.60 7.04
N ALA A 114 -9.82 13.59 5.83
CA ALA A 114 -10.30 12.84 4.67
C ALA A 114 -9.45 11.59 4.37
N VAL A 115 -8.76 11.07 5.38
CA VAL A 115 -8.33 9.66 5.35
C VAL A 115 -9.59 8.81 5.44
N PRO A 116 -9.92 8.00 4.42
CA PRO A 116 -11.01 7.05 4.53
C PRO A 116 -10.64 6.10 5.66
N THR A 117 -11.26 6.23 6.83
CA THR A 117 -11.08 5.28 7.93
C THR A 117 -11.58 3.93 7.42
N PRO A 118 -10.68 2.98 7.12
CA PRO A 118 -11.12 1.72 6.60
C PRO A 118 -11.65 0.94 7.79
N PHE A 119 -12.98 0.82 7.85
CA PHE A 119 -13.75 -0.18 8.59
C PHE A 119 -14.39 0.11 9.96
N ALA A 120 -14.16 1.20 10.72
CA ALA A 120 -14.68 1.17 12.11
C ALA A 120 -14.86 2.50 12.87
N SER A 121 -15.58 3.50 12.36
CA SER A 121 -16.14 4.51 13.26
C SER A 121 -17.40 5.19 12.73
N THR A 122 -18.45 4.42 12.51
CA THR A 122 -19.82 4.95 12.57
C THR A 122 -20.55 4.17 13.65
N LEU A 123 -20.30 4.50 14.92
CA LEU A 123 -21.40 4.49 15.86
C LEU A 123 -22.32 5.62 15.39
N PRO A 124 -23.52 5.33 14.86
CA PRO A 124 -24.40 6.37 14.39
C PRO A 124 -24.79 7.24 15.61
N ASP A 125 -24.56 8.54 15.49
CA ASP A 125 -25.30 9.50 16.31
C ASP A 125 -26.79 9.34 15.93
N ALA A 126 -27.67 9.22 16.92
CA ALA A 126 -29.06 8.77 16.76
C ALA A 126 -29.97 9.73 15.97
N SER A 127 -29.38 10.73 15.29
CA SER A 127 -30.07 11.81 14.60
C SER A 127 -29.73 11.93 13.11
N GLN A 128 -28.81 11.12 12.57
CA GLN A 128 -28.47 11.15 11.14
C GLN A 128 -28.75 9.81 10.47
N GLU A 129 -29.50 9.84 9.37
CA GLU A 129 -29.68 8.67 8.51
C GLU A 129 -28.31 8.19 8.02
N PRO A 130 -27.99 6.90 8.16
CA PRO A 130 -26.70 6.38 7.73
C PRO A 130 -26.62 6.42 6.20
N GLU A 131 -25.91 7.40 5.65
CA GLU A 131 -25.58 7.44 4.23
C GLU A 131 -24.56 6.35 3.91
N LEU A 132 -25.05 5.15 3.58
CA LEU A 132 -24.20 4.13 2.97
C LEU A 132 -23.74 4.65 1.60
N GLY A 133 -22.42 4.81 1.43
CA GLY A 133 -21.83 5.09 0.13
C GLY A 133 -22.21 4.04 -0.92
N LEU A 134 -21.94 4.32 -2.20
CA LEU A 134 -22.36 3.47 -3.34
C LEU A 134 -21.99 1.98 -3.19
N TYR A 135 -20.86 1.67 -2.55
CA TYR A 135 -20.45 0.31 -2.23
C TYR A 135 -21.36 -0.33 -1.16
N GLY A 136 -21.66 0.39 -0.07
CA GLY A 136 -22.56 -0.08 0.98
C GLY A 136 -23.94 -0.41 0.44
N ARG A 137 -24.50 0.45 -0.43
CA ARG A 137 -25.80 0.20 -1.07
C ARG A 137 -25.79 -1.05 -1.95
N ARG A 138 -24.67 -1.34 -2.62
CA ARG A 138 -24.54 -2.53 -3.47
C ARG A 138 -24.49 -3.82 -2.64
N ILE A 139 -23.78 -3.80 -1.51
CA ILE A 139 -23.71 -4.93 -0.58
C ILE A 139 -25.07 -5.15 0.08
N GLU A 140 -25.71 -4.09 0.58
CA GLU A 140 -27.03 -4.16 1.21
C GLU A 140 -28.11 -4.70 0.26
N ALA A 141 -28.14 -4.22 -0.98
CA ALA A 141 -29.07 -4.74 -1.99
C ALA A 141 -28.84 -6.24 -2.26
N GLY A 142 -27.58 -6.68 -2.25
CA GLY A 142 -27.22 -8.10 -2.41
C GLY A 142 -27.68 -8.94 -1.22
N THR A 143 -27.39 -8.51 0.00
CA THR A 143 -27.75 -9.25 1.22
C THR A 143 -29.26 -9.28 1.44
N LEU A 144 -29.98 -8.19 1.18
CA LEU A 144 -31.45 -8.15 1.27
C LEU A 144 -32.11 -9.09 0.25
N LYS A 145 -31.56 -9.17 -0.96
CA LYS A 145 -32.04 -10.12 -1.98
C LYS A 145 -31.84 -11.56 -1.52
N GLU A 146 -30.66 -11.88 -0.98
CA GLU A 146 -30.33 -13.21 -0.45
C GLU A 146 -31.21 -13.59 0.74
N MET A 147 -31.41 -12.68 1.69
CA MET A 147 -32.34 -12.88 2.82
C MET A 147 -33.77 -13.14 2.36
N THR A 148 -34.24 -12.40 1.36
CA THR A 148 -35.58 -12.59 0.81
C THR A 148 -35.73 -13.95 0.12
N GLU A 149 -34.66 -14.43 -0.52
CA GLU A 149 -34.64 -15.75 -1.17
C GLU A 149 -34.66 -16.89 -0.16
N VAL A 150 -33.90 -16.76 0.93
CA VAL A 150 -33.91 -17.71 2.06
C VAL A 150 -35.29 -17.77 2.71
N LEU A 151 -35.91 -16.62 3.01
CA LEU A 151 -37.24 -16.58 3.61
C LEU A 151 -38.31 -17.21 2.71
N ARG A 152 -38.22 -16.99 1.38
CA ARG A 152 -39.11 -17.66 0.43
C ARG A 152 -38.88 -19.17 0.37
N ARG A 153 -37.64 -19.63 0.56
CA ARG A 153 -37.34 -21.06 0.62
C ARG A 153 -37.93 -21.69 1.88
N MET A 154 -37.71 -21.09 3.05
CA MET A 154 -38.29 -21.54 4.32
C MET A 154 -39.82 -21.62 4.24
N LYS A 155 -40.47 -20.59 3.70
CA LYS A 155 -41.93 -20.61 3.52
C LYS A 155 -42.42 -21.76 2.65
N ARG A 156 -41.71 -22.09 1.56
CA ARG A 156 -42.08 -23.24 0.70
C ARG A 156 -41.85 -24.57 1.41
N ASP A 157 -40.77 -24.67 2.18
CA ASP A 157 -40.45 -25.87 2.94
C ASP A 157 -41.50 -26.11 4.06
N ASP A 158 -42.00 -25.04 4.68
CA ASP A 158 -43.09 -25.10 5.66
C ASP A 158 -44.43 -25.53 5.02
N GLU A 159 -44.79 -24.98 3.85
CA GLU A 159 -46.01 -25.38 3.10
C GLU A 159 -45.97 -26.86 2.65
N VAL A 160 -44.77 -27.38 2.35
CA VAL A 160 -44.57 -28.80 2.02
C VAL A 160 -44.70 -29.69 3.25
N GLN A 161 -44.18 -29.25 4.41
CA GLN A 161 -44.37 -29.99 5.67
C GLN A 161 -45.82 -30.01 6.15
N GLU A 162 -46.57 -28.93 5.94
CA GLU A 162 -47.97 -28.84 6.34
C GLU A 162 -48.89 -29.72 5.46
N SER A 163 -48.51 -29.96 4.19
CA SER A 163 -49.21 -30.86 3.27
C SER A 163 -48.88 -32.35 3.48
N GLU A 164 -47.76 -32.68 4.14
CA GLU A 164 -47.38 -34.06 4.50
C GLU A 164 -47.96 -34.52 5.86
N GLN A 165 -48.56 -33.63 6.66
CA GLN A 165 -49.13 -33.96 7.97
C GLN A 165 -50.65 -34.20 8.00
N LEU A 166 -51.37 -34.19 6.86
CA LEU A 166 -52.74 -34.71 6.83
C LEU A 166 -52.70 -36.26 6.76
N PRO A 167 -53.08 -37.00 7.82
CA PRO A 167 -53.29 -38.44 7.69
C PRO A 167 -54.48 -38.70 6.74
N PRO A 168 -54.46 -39.78 5.94
CA PRO A 168 -55.65 -40.19 5.22
C PRO A 168 -56.74 -40.49 6.25
N SER A 169 -57.83 -39.73 6.18
CA SER A 169 -59.09 -40.04 6.81
C SER A 169 -59.42 -41.51 6.52
N SER A 170 -59.29 -42.36 7.53
CA SER A 170 -59.80 -43.72 7.51
C SER A 170 -61.32 -43.63 7.44
N ASP A 171 -61.82 -43.63 6.21
CA ASP A 171 -63.16 -44.10 5.87
C ASP A 171 -63.18 -45.58 6.23
N GLN A 172 -63.80 -45.90 7.37
CA GLN A 172 -64.04 -47.25 7.81
C GLN A 172 -65.54 -47.34 8.07
N GLY A 173 -66.27 -47.73 7.03
CA GLY A 173 -67.64 -48.19 7.16
C GLY A 173 -67.70 -49.48 7.95
N ASP A 174 -68.75 -49.64 8.75
CA ASP A 174 -69.41 -50.93 8.98
C ASP A 174 -70.78 -50.69 9.65
N GLY A 175 -71.82 -51.38 9.17
CA GLY A 175 -73.11 -51.58 9.86
C GLY A 175 -74.33 -50.90 9.29
#